data_AF-A0AAV7TQB0-F1
#
_entry.id   AF-A0AAV7TQB0-F1
#
_cell.length_a   1.000
_cell.length_b   1.000
_cell.length_c   1.000
_cell.angle_alpha   90.00
_cell.angle_beta   90.00
_cell.angle_gamma   90.00
#
_symmetry.space_group_name_H-M   'P 1'
#
loop_
_entity.id
_entity.type
_entity.pdbx_description
1 polymer ?
#
loop_
_entity_poly.entity_id
_entity_poly.type
_entity_poly.pdbx_seq_one_letter_code
_entity_poly.pdbx_strand_id
1 'polypeptide(L)'
;MPGGWSSTKNSGKPVRQLHFSEALLHSKVPRPTPVAQPPARHHTMADSSQESTMDRILQEISAVGHRLEGMDSAMVSLTAETKSIRLDIAGFHSRVMGLEQQVTTVEAHVGSSRDRDQELLFLRSKMTDLEDRSRRDTVRFLGFPENIEDEDIHTFLRETLPKLTGITFDPPLEFQRAHRLGPRRPDAATCPRPIIACLFCHAPAHQLIQRARTHGTRQMDGQEICRTADFSKETSERRRALLALRPRLRQMEVKYNLFEPARMWIMKNGVSKDFYAPEDLRSFLDDLLPMDTSILIPPRAPTVADQNALPQGLTPRGSGLTATLLSPISGDETWRDS
;
A
#
# COMPACT_ATOMS: atom_id res chain seq x y z
N MET A 1 -42.85 25.05 25.07
CA MET A 1 -42.86 26.46 24.61
C MET A 1 -41.41 26.97 24.55
N PRO A 2 -41.10 27.84 23.58
CA PRO A 2 -39.86 27.80 22.79
C PRO A 2 -39.10 29.15 22.74
N GLY A 3 -38.04 29.21 21.91
CA GLY A 3 -37.55 30.43 21.24
C GLY A 3 -36.09 30.78 21.54
N GLY A 4 -35.21 31.09 20.59
CA GLY A 4 -35.33 31.18 19.13
C GLY A 4 -34.20 32.02 18.50
N TRP A 5 -33.72 31.54 17.34
CA TRP A 5 -33.31 32.29 16.11
C TRP A 5 -31.91 32.95 16.11
N SER A 6 -31.13 32.95 15.02
CA SER A 6 -31.42 32.71 13.58
C SER A 6 -30.16 32.32 12.80
N SER A 7 -30.36 31.43 11.82
CA SER A 7 -29.42 31.03 10.77
C SER A 7 -29.90 31.60 9.43
N THR A 8 -29.01 32.22 8.66
CA THR A 8 -29.28 32.63 7.27
C THR A 8 -28.56 31.70 6.31
N LYS A 9 -29.36 30.99 5.51
CA LYS A 9 -28.95 30.24 4.32
C LYS A 9 -28.81 31.23 3.16
N ASN A 10 -27.86 31.00 2.26
CA ASN A 10 -27.98 31.51 0.90
C ASN A 10 -27.72 30.37 -0.10
N SER A 11 -28.71 30.15 -0.95
CA SER A 11 -28.80 29.10 -1.95
C SER A 11 -28.94 29.75 -3.32
N GLY A 12 -28.07 29.39 -4.27
CA GLY A 12 -28.21 29.79 -5.68
C GLY A 12 -27.62 28.72 -6.60
N LYS A 13 -28.50 27.92 -7.22
CA LYS A 13 -28.18 27.04 -8.36
C LYS A 13 -28.38 27.81 -9.70
N PRO A 14 -28.38 27.19 -10.89
CA PRO A 14 -27.34 27.35 -11.89
C PRO A 14 -27.81 28.10 -13.16
N VAL A 15 -26.82 28.37 -14.03
CA VAL A 15 -26.88 28.96 -15.36
C VAL A 15 -27.99 28.36 -16.24
N ARG A 16 -28.83 29.22 -16.82
CA ARG A 16 -29.74 28.89 -17.94
C ARG A 16 -29.41 29.73 -19.16
N GLN A 17 -29.38 29.03 -20.30
CA GLN A 17 -29.11 29.49 -21.65
C GLN A 17 -30.09 30.56 -22.15
N LEU A 18 -29.60 31.47 -22.99
CA LEU A 18 -30.44 32.35 -23.80
C LEU A 18 -30.48 31.82 -25.25
N HIS A 19 -31.67 31.41 -25.67
CA HIS A 19 -32.05 31.28 -27.08
C HIS A 19 -32.52 32.64 -27.59
N PHE A 20 -32.01 33.10 -28.73
CA PHE A 20 -32.55 34.26 -29.45
C PHE A 20 -33.29 33.75 -30.69
N SER A 21 -34.58 34.05 -30.78
CA SER A 21 -35.45 33.69 -31.90
C SER A 21 -35.66 34.87 -32.83
N GLU A 22 -35.55 34.58 -34.12
CA GLU A 22 -35.79 35.41 -35.29
C GLU A 22 -37.30 35.64 -35.51
N ALA A 23 -37.72 36.86 -35.86
CA ALA A 23 -39.03 37.11 -36.46
C ALA A 23 -39.06 38.44 -37.27
N LEU A 24 -39.60 38.32 -38.47
CA LEU A 24 -39.66 39.28 -39.57
C LEU A 24 -41.11 39.84 -39.70
N LEU A 25 -41.28 40.93 -40.47
CA LEU A 25 -42.47 41.34 -41.29
C LEU A 25 -43.30 42.60 -40.88
N HIS A 26 -43.14 43.64 -41.72
CA HIS A 26 -44.16 44.37 -42.53
C HIS A 26 -45.12 45.49 -42.04
N SER A 27 -45.09 46.56 -42.86
CA SER A 27 -46.16 47.51 -43.27
C SER A 27 -46.48 48.64 -42.27
N LYS A 28 -46.72 49.90 -42.65
CA LYS A 28 -47.54 50.44 -43.74
C LYS A 28 -47.26 51.96 -43.90
N VAL A 29 -47.26 52.48 -45.13
CA VAL A 29 -47.36 53.93 -45.45
C VAL A 29 -48.84 54.29 -45.66
N PRO A 30 -49.27 55.54 -45.43
CA PRO A 30 -49.95 56.24 -46.53
C PRO A 30 -49.56 57.72 -46.69
N ARG A 31 -49.68 58.16 -47.95
CA ARG A 31 -49.56 59.53 -48.49
C ARG A 31 -50.97 60.17 -48.60
N PRO A 32 -51.09 61.51 -48.71
CA PRO A 32 -51.96 62.05 -49.77
C PRO A 32 -51.31 63.18 -50.59
N THR A 33 -51.84 63.39 -51.80
CA THR A 33 -51.52 64.39 -52.84
C THR A 33 -52.86 64.76 -53.55
N PRO A 34 -52.97 65.73 -54.49
CA PRO A 34 -52.31 67.04 -54.72
C PRO A 34 -53.31 68.18 -55.16
N VAL A 35 -52.79 69.34 -55.62
CA VAL A 35 -53.14 70.11 -56.87
C VAL A 35 -53.23 71.64 -56.66
N ALA A 36 -52.34 72.39 -57.33
CA ALA A 36 -52.66 73.50 -58.25
C ALA A 36 -51.36 73.98 -58.96
N GLN A 37 -51.48 74.40 -60.23
CA GLN A 37 -50.42 74.51 -61.25
C GLN A 37 -50.19 76.00 -61.71
N PRO A 38 -49.34 76.32 -62.72
CA PRO A 38 -48.14 77.18 -62.66
C PRO A 38 -48.36 78.61 -63.24
N PRO A 39 -47.28 79.43 -63.47
CA PRO A 39 -46.76 79.46 -64.85
C PRO A 39 -45.27 79.80 -65.05
N ALA A 40 -44.88 79.58 -66.32
CA ALA A 40 -43.89 80.30 -67.13
C ALA A 40 -42.40 79.89 -67.04
N ARG A 41 -41.99 79.24 -68.14
CA ARG A 41 -40.64 78.93 -68.59
C ARG A 41 -39.82 80.20 -68.79
N HIS A 42 -38.53 80.15 -68.46
CA HIS A 42 -37.49 80.58 -69.39
C HIS A 42 -36.24 79.71 -69.20
N HIS A 43 -35.67 79.32 -70.33
CA HIS A 43 -34.50 78.48 -70.49
C HIS A 43 -33.24 79.09 -69.89
N THR A 44 -32.46 78.30 -69.14
CA THR A 44 -31.01 78.24 -69.30
C THR A 44 -30.50 76.85 -68.95
N MET A 45 -29.84 76.21 -69.91
CA MET A 45 -29.13 74.94 -69.81
C MET A 45 -27.84 75.12 -68.99
N ALA A 46 -27.38 74.02 -68.38
CA ALA A 46 -26.06 73.79 -67.76
C ALA A 46 -25.88 74.18 -66.27
N ASP A 47 -26.42 73.35 -65.35
CA ASP A 47 -25.88 73.23 -63.96
C ASP A 47 -26.29 71.92 -63.25
N SER A 48 -27.37 71.25 -63.69
CA SER A 48 -27.97 70.10 -62.97
C SER A 48 -27.10 68.84 -62.81
N SER A 49 -26.01 68.70 -63.58
CA SER A 49 -25.05 67.60 -63.37
C SER A 49 -24.16 67.86 -62.16
N GLN A 50 -23.79 69.12 -61.89
CA GLN A 50 -22.88 69.50 -60.80
C GLN A 50 -23.58 69.45 -59.43
N GLU A 51 -24.86 69.84 -59.39
CA GLU A 51 -25.71 69.76 -58.18
C GLU A 51 -25.90 68.31 -57.72
N SER A 52 -26.18 67.37 -58.65
CA SER A 52 -26.33 65.95 -58.31
C SER A 52 -25.04 65.28 -57.82
N THR A 53 -23.88 65.75 -58.32
CA THR A 53 -22.58 65.27 -57.85
C THR A 53 -22.22 65.83 -56.47
N MET A 54 -22.59 67.07 -56.17
CA MET A 54 -22.38 67.67 -54.85
C MET A 54 -23.21 66.95 -53.78
N ASP A 55 -24.49 66.67 -54.07
CA ASP A 55 -25.37 65.91 -53.15
C ASP A 55 -24.82 64.50 -52.88
N ARG A 56 -24.24 63.84 -53.89
CA ARG A 56 -23.61 62.52 -53.73
C ARG A 56 -22.35 62.58 -52.87
N ILE A 57 -21.54 63.62 -53.03
CA ILE A 57 -20.35 63.86 -52.19
C ILE A 57 -20.76 64.14 -50.74
N LEU A 58 -21.78 64.98 -50.51
CA LEU A 58 -22.31 65.26 -49.17
C LEU A 58 -22.88 63.99 -48.52
N GLN A 59 -23.56 63.14 -49.29
CA GLN A 59 -24.06 61.85 -48.81
C GLN A 59 -22.90 60.91 -48.43
N GLU A 60 -21.83 60.83 -49.24
CA GLU A 60 -20.64 60.04 -48.90
C GLU A 60 -19.91 60.58 -47.66
N ILE A 61 -19.78 61.90 -47.52
CA ILE A 61 -19.19 62.54 -46.32
C ILE A 61 -20.02 62.20 -45.08
N SER A 62 -21.35 62.26 -45.16
CA SER A 62 -22.23 61.88 -44.04
C SER A 62 -22.11 60.39 -43.68
N ALA A 63 -21.97 59.52 -44.69
CA ALA A 63 -21.75 58.09 -44.48
C ALA A 63 -20.39 57.81 -43.84
N VAL A 64 -19.34 58.56 -44.21
CA VAL A 64 -18.03 58.52 -43.55
C VAL A 64 -18.13 59.03 -42.12
N GLY A 65 -18.88 60.10 -41.86
CA GLY A 65 -19.14 60.63 -40.52
C GLY A 65 -19.77 59.59 -39.60
N HIS A 66 -20.85 58.94 -40.03
CA HIS A 66 -21.49 57.86 -39.26
C HIS A 66 -20.57 56.64 -39.05
N ARG A 67 -19.70 56.32 -40.02
CA ARG A 67 -18.69 55.25 -39.84
C ARG A 67 -17.63 55.64 -38.81
N LEU A 68 -17.20 56.91 -38.77
CA LEU A 68 -16.27 57.42 -37.77
C LEU A 68 -16.89 57.43 -36.37
N GLU A 69 -18.15 57.86 -36.24
CA GLU A 69 -18.89 57.76 -34.97
C GLU A 69 -19.02 56.31 -34.49
N GLY A 70 -19.29 55.38 -35.42
CA GLY A 70 -19.30 53.94 -35.13
C GLY A 70 -17.94 53.40 -34.68
N MET A 71 -16.85 53.88 -35.30
CA MET A 71 -15.48 53.55 -34.90
C MET A 71 -15.13 54.13 -33.52
N ASP A 72 -15.52 55.36 -33.22
CA ASP A 72 -15.30 55.98 -31.91
C ASP A 72 -16.03 55.23 -30.81
N SER A 73 -17.29 54.83 -31.06
CA SER A 73 -18.05 53.98 -30.14
C SER A 73 -17.36 52.63 -29.90
N ALA A 74 -16.87 51.98 -30.96
CA ALA A 74 -16.14 50.72 -30.86
C ALA A 74 -14.81 50.88 -30.10
N MET A 75 -14.07 51.97 -30.33
CA MET A 75 -12.84 52.28 -29.60
C MET A 75 -13.11 52.47 -28.11
N VAL A 76 -14.18 53.19 -27.74
CA VAL A 76 -14.59 53.35 -26.34
C VAL A 76 -14.90 51.98 -25.72
N SER A 77 -15.64 51.11 -26.41
CA SER A 77 -15.93 49.75 -25.93
C SER A 77 -14.64 48.94 -25.70
N LEU A 78 -13.73 48.92 -26.68
CA LEU A 78 -12.44 48.23 -26.57
C LEU A 78 -11.58 48.79 -25.43
N THR A 79 -11.59 50.11 -25.19
CA THR A 79 -10.86 50.70 -24.05
C THR A 79 -11.45 50.28 -22.70
N ALA A 80 -12.77 50.05 -22.62
CA ALA A 80 -13.42 49.55 -21.41
C ALA A 80 -13.07 48.06 -21.19
N GLU A 81 -13.17 47.24 -22.22
CA GLU A 81 -12.81 45.81 -22.17
C GLU A 81 -11.33 45.61 -21.80
N THR A 82 -10.41 46.36 -22.41
CA THR A 82 -8.98 46.29 -22.08
C THR A 82 -8.66 46.78 -20.66
N LYS A 83 -9.46 47.69 -20.08
CA LYS A 83 -9.36 48.03 -18.64
C LYS A 83 -9.83 46.88 -17.77
N SER A 84 -10.95 46.24 -18.13
CA SER A 84 -11.47 45.07 -17.42
C SER A 84 -10.45 43.93 -17.41
N ILE A 85 -9.91 43.57 -18.59
CA ILE A 85 -8.89 42.52 -18.73
C ILE A 85 -7.65 42.83 -17.88
N ARG A 86 -7.22 44.10 -17.82
CA ARG A 86 -6.09 44.50 -16.96
C ARG A 86 -6.37 44.26 -15.47
N LEU A 87 -7.59 44.53 -15.01
CA LEU A 87 -7.99 44.26 -13.62
C LEU A 87 -8.01 42.75 -13.34
N ASP A 88 -8.55 41.96 -14.27
CA ASP A 88 -8.58 40.50 -14.16
C ASP A 88 -7.16 39.92 -14.12
N ILE A 89 -6.25 40.40 -14.98
CA ILE A 89 -4.83 40.01 -14.98
C ILE A 89 -4.17 40.36 -13.64
N ALA A 90 -4.42 41.55 -13.08
CA ALA A 90 -3.89 41.92 -11.78
C ALA A 90 -4.42 41.00 -10.65
N GLY A 91 -5.72 40.66 -10.71
CA GLY A 91 -6.34 39.71 -9.79
C GLY A 91 -5.76 38.30 -9.92
N PHE A 92 -5.55 37.81 -11.15
CA PHE A 92 -4.88 36.52 -11.38
C PHE A 92 -3.44 36.54 -10.90
N HIS A 93 -2.69 37.62 -11.15
CA HIS A 93 -1.33 37.75 -10.68
C HIS A 93 -1.24 37.63 -9.15
N SER A 94 -2.10 38.36 -8.42
CA SER A 94 -2.16 38.27 -6.95
C SER A 94 -2.50 36.86 -6.47
N ARG A 95 -3.44 36.17 -7.13
CA ARG A 95 -3.79 34.78 -6.80
C ARG A 95 -2.65 33.80 -7.09
N VAL A 96 -1.95 33.96 -8.21
CA VAL A 96 -0.79 33.13 -8.58
C VAL A 96 0.33 33.30 -7.57
N MET A 97 0.68 34.54 -7.20
CA MET A 97 1.66 34.80 -6.15
C MET A 97 1.27 34.14 -4.81
N GLY A 98 -0.01 34.21 -4.44
CA GLY A 98 -0.51 33.53 -3.24
C GLY A 98 -0.38 32.01 -3.31
N LEU A 99 -0.67 31.42 -4.47
CA LEU A 99 -0.52 29.98 -4.70
C LEU A 99 0.95 29.55 -4.69
N GLU A 100 1.85 30.31 -5.31
CA GLU A 100 3.30 30.02 -5.27
C GLU A 100 3.84 30.04 -3.83
N GLN A 101 3.40 31.00 -3.02
CA GLN A 101 3.76 31.05 -1.60
C GLN A 101 3.18 29.85 -0.80
N GLN A 102 1.97 29.42 -1.13
CA GLN A 102 1.39 28.23 -0.50
C GLN A 102 2.12 26.95 -0.92
N VAL A 103 2.49 26.81 -2.20
CA VAL A 103 3.24 25.67 -2.73
C VAL A 103 4.59 25.55 -2.04
N THR A 104 5.37 26.63 -1.98
CA THR A 104 6.67 26.64 -1.28
C THR A 104 6.55 26.26 0.20
N THR A 105 5.48 26.74 0.86
CA THR A 105 5.18 26.36 2.25
C THR A 105 4.86 24.88 2.38
N VAL A 106 4.01 24.33 1.50
CA VAL A 106 3.65 22.91 1.50
C VAL A 106 4.87 22.04 1.22
N GLU A 107 5.72 22.42 0.26
CA GLU A 107 6.96 21.70 -0.05
C GLU A 107 7.90 21.64 1.15
N ALA A 108 8.06 22.74 1.89
CA ALA A 108 8.85 22.76 3.11
C ALA A 108 8.26 21.84 4.21
N HIS A 109 6.93 21.82 4.36
CA HIS A 109 6.26 20.93 5.32
C HIS A 109 6.40 19.46 4.93
N VAL A 110 6.28 19.14 3.64
CA VAL A 110 6.47 17.79 3.11
C VAL A 110 7.91 17.33 3.30
N GLY A 111 8.89 18.18 3.02
CA GLY A 111 10.31 17.90 3.28
C GLY A 111 10.55 17.56 4.75
N SER A 112 10.10 18.43 5.67
CA SER A 112 10.24 18.17 7.10
C SER A 112 9.46 16.94 7.58
N SER A 113 8.32 16.60 6.97
CA SER A 113 7.60 15.35 7.26
C SER A 113 8.41 14.12 6.85
N ARG A 114 9.03 14.14 5.67
CA ARG A 114 9.88 13.05 5.20
C ARG A 114 11.09 12.84 6.12
N ASP A 115 11.72 13.91 6.58
CA ASP A 115 12.84 13.83 7.52
C ASP A 115 12.42 13.18 8.84
N ARG A 116 11.25 13.55 9.37
CA ARG A 116 10.69 12.94 10.58
C ARG A 116 10.36 11.46 10.37
N ASP A 117 9.80 11.09 9.21
CA ASP A 117 9.50 9.69 8.90
C ASP A 117 10.78 8.84 8.83
N GLN A 118 11.86 9.38 8.26
CA GLN A 118 13.17 8.73 8.24
C GLN A 118 13.74 8.57 9.66
N GLU A 119 13.64 9.61 10.50
CA GLU A 119 14.08 9.54 11.89
C GLU A 119 13.27 8.51 12.68
N LEU A 120 11.95 8.44 12.49
CA LEU A 120 11.09 7.43 13.12
C LEU A 120 11.48 6.01 12.72
N LEU A 121 11.77 5.77 11.43
CA LEU A 121 12.26 4.47 10.96
C LEU A 121 13.61 4.11 11.59
N PHE A 122 14.53 5.07 11.68
CA PHE A 122 15.83 4.87 12.33
C PHE A 122 15.68 4.54 13.82
N LEU A 123 14.88 5.32 14.55
CA LEU A 123 14.63 5.10 15.98
C LEU A 123 13.95 3.76 16.24
N ARG A 124 12.98 3.38 15.41
CA ARG A 124 12.32 2.07 15.50
C ARG A 124 13.32 0.94 15.29
N SER A 125 14.18 1.03 14.29
CA SER A 125 15.26 0.05 14.05
C SER A 125 16.19 -0.06 15.26
N LYS A 126 16.60 1.07 15.84
CA LYS A 126 17.45 1.11 17.04
C LYS A 126 16.76 0.52 18.26
N MET A 127 15.47 0.78 18.46
CA MET A 127 14.68 0.20 19.55
C MET A 127 14.59 -1.32 19.42
N THR A 128 14.30 -1.82 18.21
CA THR A 128 14.25 -3.26 17.92
C THR A 128 15.59 -3.94 18.19
N ASP A 129 16.70 -3.34 17.76
CA ASP A 129 18.06 -3.86 18.02
C ASP A 129 18.42 -3.87 19.52
N LEU A 130 18.05 -2.84 20.27
CA LEU A 130 18.24 -2.80 21.73
C LEU A 130 17.40 -3.86 22.45
N GLU A 131 16.14 -4.03 22.04
CA GLU A 131 15.25 -5.06 22.59
C GLU A 131 15.79 -6.47 22.32
N ASP A 132 16.22 -6.76 21.10
CA ASP A 132 16.81 -8.05 20.73
C ASP A 132 18.12 -8.32 21.47
N ARG A 133 18.99 -7.31 21.65
CA ARG A 133 20.21 -7.46 22.46
C ARG A 133 19.90 -7.78 23.91
N SER A 134 18.90 -7.12 24.49
CA SER A 134 18.47 -7.39 25.86
C SER A 134 17.87 -8.79 26.05
N ARG A 135 17.36 -9.42 24.98
CA ARG A 135 16.72 -10.75 25.03
C ARG A 135 17.61 -11.87 24.52
N ARG A 136 18.81 -11.58 24.03
CA ARG A 136 19.69 -12.56 23.38
C ARG A 136 20.05 -13.74 24.27
N ASP A 137 20.20 -13.50 25.56
CA ASP A 137 20.54 -14.53 26.55
C ASP A 137 19.29 -15.23 27.11
N THR A 138 18.12 -14.93 26.55
CA THR A 138 16.83 -15.46 26.97
C THR A 138 16.38 -16.61 26.07
N VAL A 139 16.09 -17.75 26.70
CA VAL A 139 15.49 -18.92 26.05
C VAL A 139 14.04 -19.05 26.52
N ARG A 140 13.15 -19.24 25.54
CA ARG A 140 11.74 -19.53 25.77
C ARG A 140 11.50 -21.03 25.60
N PHE A 141 10.97 -21.64 26.64
CA PHE A 141 10.56 -23.03 26.67
C PHE A 141 9.05 -23.15 26.56
N LEU A 142 8.58 -24.03 25.69
CA LEU A 142 7.18 -24.30 25.43
C LEU A 142 6.91 -25.77 25.73
N GLY A 143 5.73 -26.06 26.30
CA GLY A 143 5.27 -27.43 26.51
C GLY A 143 5.67 -28.08 27.83
N PHE A 144 6.34 -27.39 28.75
CA PHE A 144 6.55 -27.95 30.11
C PHE A 144 5.20 -28.03 30.86
N PRO A 145 4.83 -29.17 31.47
CA PRO A 145 3.59 -29.29 32.24
C PRO A 145 3.53 -28.26 33.37
N GLU A 146 2.36 -27.71 33.68
CA GLU A 146 2.23 -26.75 34.79
C GLU A 146 2.55 -27.41 36.14
N ASN A 147 3.31 -26.71 37.00
CA ASN A 147 3.73 -27.13 38.34
C ASN A 147 4.70 -28.34 38.36
N ILE A 148 5.38 -28.65 37.25
CA ILE A 148 6.45 -29.66 37.24
C ILE A 148 7.73 -29.15 37.92
N GLU A 149 7.85 -27.84 38.05
CA GLU A 149 9.04 -27.20 38.61
C GLU A 149 9.10 -27.23 40.15
N ASP A 150 8.05 -27.77 40.78
CA ASP A 150 7.81 -27.72 42.22
C ASP A 150 7.92 -26.28 42.77
N GLU A 151 8.79 -26.04 43.75
CA GLU A 151 8.99 -24.72 44.36
C GLU A 151 10.04 -23.84 43.64
N ASP A 152 11.01 -24.44 42.92
CA ASP A 152 12.13 -23.70 42.31
C ASP A 152 12.39 -24.05 40.83
N ILE A 153 11.97 -23.15 39.96
CA ILE A 153 12.19 -23.20 38.50
C ILE A 153 13.69 -23.24 38.16
N HIS A 154 14.56 -22.57 38.93
CA HIS A 154 15.98 -22.52 38.63
C HIS A 154 16.64 -23.89 38.78
N THR A 155 16.38 -24.57 39.90
CA THR A 155 16.89 -25.92 40.16
C THR A 155 16.30 -26.93 39.18
N PHE A 156 14.98 -26.86 38.93
CA PHE A 156 14.33 -27.69 37.92
C PHE A 156 15.00 -27.58 36.54
N LEU A 157 15.23 -26.36 36.04
CA LEU A 157 15.87 -26.16 34.73
C LEU A 157 17.32 -26.62 34.72
N ARG A 158 18.08 -26.40 35.81
CA ARG A 158 19.49 -26.81 35.91
C ARG A 158 19.64 -28.33 35.80
N GLU A 159 18.72 -29.09 36.39
CA GLU A 159 18.74 -30.55 36.35
C GLU A 159 18.14 -31.14 35.08
N THR A 160 17.09 -30.50 34.55
CA THR A 160 16.30 -31.02 33.44
C THR A 160 16.96 -30.74 32.09
N LEU A 161 17.51 -29.53 31.88
CA LEU A 161 18.05 -29.14 30.57
C LEU A 161 19.22 -30.01 30.09
N PRO A 162 20.21 -30.37 30.92
CA PRO A 162 21.28 -31.29 30.51
C PRO A 162 20.73 -32.64 30.05
N LYS A 163 19.78 -33.22 30.81
CA LYS A 163 19.12 -34.51 30.49
C LYS A 163 18.30 -34.41 29.21
N LEU A 164 17.55 -33.32 29.03
CA LEU A 164 16.68 -33.09 27.87
C LEU A 164 17.46 -32.84 26.57
N THR A 165 18.61 -32.17 26.67
CA THR A 165 19.40 -31.74 25.50
C THR A 165 20.55 -32.69 25.17
N GLY A 166 21.00 -33.46 26.16
CA GLY A 166 22.23 -34.24 26.10
C GLY A 166 23.48 -33.35 26.02
N ILE A 167 23.40 -32.12 26.52
CA ILE A 167 24.52 -31.18 26.59
C ILE A 167 25.07 -31.21 28.00
N THR A 168 26.38 -31.39 28.13
CA THR A 168 27.10 -31.21 29.39
C THR A 168 27.51 -29.75 29.50
N PHE A 169 27.08 -29.08 30.56
CA PHE A 169 27.46 -27.69 30.83
C PHE A 169 28.51 -27.66 31.94
N ASP A 170 29.66 -27.05 31.66
CA ASP A 170 30.72 -26.78 32.63
C ASP A 170 31.18 -25.32 32.44
N PRO A 171 30.92 -24.42 33.41
CA PRO A 171 30.21 -24.63 34.68
C PRO A 171 28.70 -24.95 34.50
N PRO A 172 28.01 -25.40 35.57
CA PRO A 172 26.56 -25.62 35.55
C PRO A 172 25.77 -24.39 35.08
N LEU A 173 24.56 -24.63 34.56
CA LEU A 173 23.70 -23.54 34.10
C LEU A 173 23.33 -22.58 35.24
N GLU A 174 23.62 -21.30 35.00
CA GLU A 174 23.23 -20.18 35.86
C GLU A 174 22.22 -19.29 35.14
N PHE A 175 21.21 -18.87 35.89
CA PHE A 175 20.10 -18.06 35.38
C PHE A 175 20.02 -16.76 36.18
N GLN A 176 19.94 -15.63 35.47
CA GLN A 176 19.62 -14.35 36.08
C GLN A 176 18.15 -14.30 36.52
N ARG A 177 17.26 -14.89 35.72
CA ARG A 177 15.82 -14.94 35.99
C ARG A 177 15.18 -16.11 35.26
N ALA A 178 14.31 -16.87 35.93
CA ALA A 178 13.47 -17.88 35.29
C ALA A 178 12.05 -17.81 35.85
N HIS A 179 11.03 -17.78 34.98
CA HIS A 179 9.62 -17.71 35.41
C HIS A 179 8.66 -18.13 34.29
N ARG A 180 7.43 -18.49 34.68
CA ARG A 180 6.31 -18.71 33.76
C ARG A 180 5.72 -17.38 33.27
N LEU A 181 5.40 -17.31 31.98
CA LEU A 181 4.75 -16.14 31.37
C LEU A 181 3.24 -16.13 31.59
N GLY A 182 2.71 -14.98 32.03
CA GLY A 182 1.27 -14.71 32.09
C GLY A 182 0.57 -15.25 33.34
N PRO A 183 -0.73 -14.93 33.51
CA PRO A 183 -1.49 -15.31 34.71
C PRO A 183 -1.64 -16.83 34.81
N ARG A 184 -1.70 -17.34 36.06
CA ARG A 184 -1.89 -18.78 36.31
C ARG A 184 -3.18 -19.26 35.64
N ARG A 185 -3.10 -20.37 34.91
CA ARG A 185 -4.26 -20.98 34.26
C ARG A 185 -4.86 -22.05 35.17
N PRO A 186 -6.19 -22.09 35.37
CA PRO A 186 -6.83 -23.08 36.24
C PRO A 186 -6.92 -24.48 35.60
N ASP A 187 -7.00 -24.56 34.27
CA ASP A 187 -7.28 -25.82 33.56
C ASP A 187 -6.02 -26.47 32.97
N ALA A 188 -5.84 -27.77 33.25
CA ALA A 188 -4.84 -28.63 32.63
C ALA A 188 -5.10 -28.91 31.13
N ALA A 189 -6.32 -28.66 30.65
CA ALA A 189 -6.69 -28.79 29.24
C ALA A 189 -6.14 -27.64 28.37
N THR A 190 -5.69 -26.54 28.99
CA THR A 190 -5.07 -25.42 28.28
C THR A 190 -3.59 -25.70 28.00
N CYS A 191 -3.09 -25.24 26.84
CA CYS A 191 -1.66 -25.31 26.53
C CYS A 191 -0.81 -24.74 27.68
N PRO A 192 0.22 -25.45 28.18
CA PRO A 192 1.00 -24.99 29.33
C PRO A 192 1.66 -23.62 29.08
N ARG A 193 1.78 -22.79 30.13
CA ARG A 193 2.42 -21.48 29.97
C ARG A 193 3.90 -21.62 29.61
N PRO A 194 4.41 -20.77 28.70
CA PRO A 194 5.84 -20.76 28.42
C PRO A 194 6.67 -20.42 29.65
N ILE A 195 7.84 -21.03 29.79
CA ILE A 195 8.87 -20.59 30.73
C ILE A 195 9.82 -19.67 29.96
N ILE A 196 10.11 -18.49 30.51
CA ILE A 196 11.21 -17.64 30.06
C ILE A 196 12.35 -17.78 31.05
N ALA A 197 13.53 -18.16 30.56
CA ALA A 197 14.75 -18.18 31.35
C ALA A 197 15.83 -17.33 30.69
N CYS A 198 16.30 -16.32 31.42
CA CYS A 198 17.45 -15.49 31.06
C CYS A 198 18.70 -16.09 31.70
N LEU A 199 19.61 -16.56 30.85
CA LEU A 199 20.87 -17.16 31.28
C LEU A 199 21.88 -16.06 31.64
N PHE A 200 22.85 -16.39 32.49
CA PHE A 200 23.90 -15.44 32.87
C PHE A 200 24.89 -15.14 31.74
N CYS A 201 25.07 -16.10 30.83
CA CYS A 201 25.99 -16.02 29.71
C CYS A 201 25.29 -16.38 28.39
N HIS A 202 25.76 -15.78 27.29
CA HIS A 202 25.24 -16.04 25.94
C HIS A 202 25.53 -17.46 25.43
N ALA A 203 26.70 -18.03 25.74
CA ALA A 203 27.14 -19.29 25.14
C ALA A 203 26.19 -20.48 25.46
N PRO A 204 25.76 -20.71 26.72
CA PRO A 204 24.80 -21.78 27.01
C PRO A 204 23.43 -21.54 26.37
N ALA A 205 22.97 -20.29 26.30
CA ALA A 205 21.72 -19.93 25.62
C ALA A 205 21.79 -20.30 24.13
N HIS A 206 22.88 -19.92 23.46
CA HIS A 206 23.13 -20.24 22.06
C HIS A 206 23.21 -21.75 21.81
N GLN A 207 23.91 -22.51 22.66
CA GLN A 207 23.99 -23.97 22.56
C GLN A 207 22.62 -24.65 22.67
N LEU A 208 21.78 -24.19 23.60
CA LEU A 208 20.41 -24.71 23.77
C LEU A 208 19.56 -24.48 22.50
N ILE A 209 19.64 -23.29 21.91
CA ILE A 209 18.92 -22.94 20.68
C ILE A 209 19.46 -23.70 19.47
N GLN A 210 20.78 -23.81 19.33
CA GLN A 210 21.42 -24.56 18.25
C GLN A 210 21.02 -26.04 18.30
N ARG A 211 21.04 -26.65 19.49
CA ARG A 211 20.60 -28.04 19.68
C ARG A 211 19.13 -28.24 19.34
N ALA A 212 18.29 -27.24 19.59
CA ALA A 212 16.88 -27.26 19.22
C ALA A 212 16.68 -27.16 17.69
N ARG A 213 17.58 -26.48 16.97
CA ARG A 213 17.54 -26.43 15.50
C ARG A 213 17.90 -27.75 14.88
N THR A 214 18.95 -28.40 15.38
CA THR A 214 19.47 -29.65 14.78
C THR A 214 18.66 -30.87 15.17
N HIS A 215 18.09 -30.92 16.37
CA HIS A 215 17.33 -32.08 16.84
C HIS A 215 15.84 -31.84 17.06
N GLY A 216 15.36 -30.64 16.77
CA GLY A 216 13.97 -30.26 16.96
C GLY A 216 13.53 -30.25 18.42
N THR A 217 12.29 -30.66 18.62
CA THR A 217 11.65 -30.77 19.93
C THR A 217 12.11 -32.03 20.67
N ARG A 218 11.86 -32.08 21.98
CA ARG A 218 12.19 -33.23 22.82
C ARG A 218 10.96 -33.68 23.58
N GLN A 219 10.80 -34.98 23.74
CA GLN A 219 9.74 -35.55 24.55
C GLN A 219 10.17 -35.62 26.01
N MET A 220 9.29 -35.21 26.91
CA MET A 220 9.45 -35.38 28.36
C MET A 220 8.07 -35.67 28.95
N ASP A 221 7.93 -36.80 29.66
CA ASP A 221 6.65 -37.26 30.23
C ASP A 221 5.47 -37.26 29.25
N GLY A 222 5.75 -37.61 27.99
CA GLY A 222 4.75 -37.62 26.92
C GLY A 222 4.36 -36.25 26.36
N GLN A 223 5.02 -35.16 26.80
CA GLN A 223 4.87 -33.81 26.26
C GLN A 223 6.05 -33.36 25.40
N GLU A 224 5.73 -32.67 24.32
CA GLU A 224 6.69 -32.11 23.39
C GLU A 224 7.22 -30.76 23.90
N ILE A 225 8.49 -30.76 24.31
CA ILE A 225 9.21 -29.58 24.77
C ILE A 225 9.91 -28.91 23.59
N CYS A 226 9.53 -27.67 23.32
CA CYS A 226 10.15 -26.82 22.31
C CYS A 226 10.98 -25.71 22.97
N ARG A 227 12.15 -25.42 22.38
CA ARG A 227 13.10 -24.41 22.84
C ARG A 227 13.29 -23.41 21.72
N THR A 228 13.04 -22.14 21.99
CA THR A 228 13.14 -21.07 21.01
C THR A 228 13.85 -19.86 21.61
N ALA A 229 14.60 -19.12 20.80
CA ALA A 229 15.13 -17.82 21.22
C ALA A 229 13.97 -16.84 21.46
N ASP A 230 14.16 -15.91 22.39
CA ASP A 230 13.22 -14.82 22.64
C ASP A 230 13.61 -13.59 21.80
N PHE A 231 12.80 -13.27 20.79
CA PHE A 231 13.02 -12.08 19.94
C PHE A 231 12.02 -10.99 20.30
N SER A 232 12.35 -9.76 19.94
CA SER A 232 11.37 -8.68 19.83
C SER A 232 10.21 -9.07 18.90
N LYS A 233 9.09 -8.37 19.03
CA LYS A 233 7.92 -8.58 18.18
C LYS A 233 8.26 -8.38 16.70
N GLU A 234 8.96 -7.31 16.38
CA GLU A 234 9.31 -6.96 15.00
C GLU A 234 10.23 -8.02 14.36
N THR A 235 11.26 -8.47 15.08
CA THR A 235 12.15 -9.54 14.61
C THR A 235 11.40 -10.86 14.47
N SER A 236 10.51 -11.21 15.41
CA SER A 236 9.65 -12.39 15.31
C SER A 236 8.76 -12.37 14.06
N GLU A 237 8.16 -11.21 13.75
CA GLU A 237 7.32 -11.02 12.56
C GLU A 237 8.15 -11.11 11.27
N ARG A 238 9.32 -10.47 11.22
CA ARG A 238 10.26 -10.55 10.09
C ARG A 238 10.70 -11.99 9.85
N ARG A 239 11.09 -12.72 10.91
CA ARG A 239 11.42 -14.16 10.83
C ARG A 239 10.25 -14.96 10.28
N ARG A 240 9.03 -14.75 10.80
CA ARG A 240 7.82 -15.44 10.32
C ARG A 240 7.59 -15.19 8.83
N ALA A 241 7.72 -13.94 8.38
CA ALA A 241 7.54 -13.56 6.98
C ALA A 241 8.59 -14.21 6.05
N LEU A 242 9.86 -14.25 6.46
CA LEU A 242 10.92 -14.94 5.72
C LEU A 242 10.70 -16.46 5.69
N LEU A 243 10.30 -17.06 6.83
CA LEU A 243 10.00 -18.49 6.94
C LEU A 243 8.82 -18.90 6.05
N ALA A 244 7.84 -18.03 5.85
CA ALA A 244 6.71 -18.27 4.97
C ALA A 244 7.12 -18.47 3.49
N LEU A 245 8.32 -18.03 3.10
CA LEU A 245 8.85 -18.18 1.74
C LEU A 245 9.65 -19.47 1.54
N ARG A 246 9.91 -20.25 2.61
CA ARG A 246 10.61 -21.54 2.52
C ARG A 246 10.01 -22.54 1.52
N PRO A 247 8.67 -22.69 1.39
CA PRO A 247 8.11 -23.61 0.40
C PRO A 247 8.54 -23.29 -1.04
N ARG A 248 8.59 -22.00 -1.41
CA ARG A 248 9.07 -21.56 -2.73
C ARG A 248 10.56 -21.86 -2.90
N LEU A 249 11.38 -21.59 -1.88
CA LEU A 249 12.81 -21.92 -1.91
C LEU A 249 13.07 -23.42 -2.11
N ARG A 250 12.26 -24.27 -1.46
CA ARG A 250 12.33 -25.73 -1.64
C ARG A 250 11.91 -26.16 -3.04
N GLN A 251 10.86 -25.57 -3.61
CA GLN A 251 10.42 -25.88 -4.97
C GLN A 251 11.50 -25.57 -6.02
N MET A 252 12.33 -24.57 -5.75
CA MET A 252 13.43 -24.17 -6.63
C MET A 252 14.75 -24.90 -6.33
N GLU A 253 14.74 -25.84 -5.37
CA GLU A 253 15.91 -26.63 -4.96
C GLU A 253 17.13 -25.77 -4.56
N VAL A 254 16.88 -24.58 -4.01
CA VAL A 254 17.93 -23.65 -3.59
C VAL A 254 18.30 -23.91 -2.12
N LYS A 255 19.60 -23.88 -1.82
CA LYS A 255 20.07 -23.98 -0.43
C LYS A 255 19.77 -22.67 0.30
N TYR A 256 19.24 -22.76 1.52
CA TYR A 256 18.95 -21.58 2.32
C TYR A 256 19.16 -21.84 3.81
N ASN A 257 19.40 -20.77 4.56
CA ASN A 257 19.44 -20.79 6.02
C ASN A 257 18.90 -19.47 6.59
N LEU A 258 18.27 -19.53 7.77
CA LEU A 258 17.79 -18.35 8.48
C LEU A 258 18.68 -18.08 9.70
N PHE A 259 19.56 -17.11 9.57
CA PHE A 259 20.46 -16.66 10.63
C PHE A 259 19.78 -15.69 11.60
N GLU A 260 20.39 -15.55 12.78
CA GLU A 260 20.01 -14.54 13.75
C GLU A 260 20.41 -13.12 13.30
N PRO A 261 19.64 -12.08 13.66
CA PRO A 261 18.30 -12.15 14.26
C PRO A 261 17.19 -12.46 13.24
N ALA A 262 17.35 -12.08 11.96
CA ALA A 262 16.38 -12.36 10.90
C ALA A 262 17.00 -12.16 9.50
N ARG A 263 18.04 -12.93 9.17
CA ARG A 263 18.74 -12.85 7.87
C ARG A 263 18.58 -14.17 7.12
N MET A 264 17.88 -14.15 5.98
CA MET A 264 17.78 -15.31 5.10
C MET A 264 18.96 -15.33 4.13
N TRP A 265 19.85 -16.28 4.32
CA TRP A 265 20.94 -16.57 3.42
C TRP A 265 20.49 -17.60 2.38
N ILE A 266 20.81 -17.37 1.12
CA ILE A 266 20.42 -18.21 0.00
C ILE A 266 21.64 -18.45 -0.89
N MET A 267 21.84 -19.69 -1.33
CA MET A 267 22.92 -20.09 -2.22
C MET A 267 22.38 -20.78 -3.47
N LYS A 268 22.62 -20.16 -4.64
CA LYS A 268 22.25 -20.66 -5.96
C LYS A 268 23.45 -20.60 -6.89
N ASN A 269 23.75 -21.70 -7.59
CA ASN A 269 24.85 -21.78 -8.57
C ASN A 269 26.22 -21.30 -8.04
N GLY A 270 26.52 -21.58 -6.78
CA GLY A 270 27.78 -21.15 -6.14
C GLY A 270 27.82 -19.69 -5.68
N VAL A 271 26.78 -18.90 -5.97
CA VAL A 271 26.65 -17.51 -5.50
C VAL A 271 25.70 -17.46 -4.31
N SER A 272 26.13 -16.80 -3.24
CA SER A 272 25.30 -16.60 -2.06
C SER A 272 24.82 -15.16 -1.93
N LYS A 273 23.58 -14.97 -1.48
CA LYS A 273 22.97 -13.67 -1.26
C LYS A 273 22.18 -13.66 0.05
N ASP A 274 22.27 -12.56 0.77
CA ASP A 274 21.56 -12.32 2.02
C ASP A 274 20.35 -11.43 1.82
N PHE A 275 19.25 -11.76 2.52
CA PHE A 275 18.02 -11.00 2.53
C PHE A 275 17.60 -10.70 3.96
N TYR A 276 17.34 -9.42 4.23
CA TYR A 276 16.87 -8.95 5.54
C TYR A 276 15.37 -8.66 5.50
N ALA A 277 14.87 -8.07 4.41
CA ALA A 277 13.45 -7.83 4.21
C ALA A 277 12.79 -8.99 3.44
N PRO A 278 11.60 -9.44 3.86
CA PRO A 278 10.86 -10.46 3.12
C PRO A 278 10.40 -9.97 1.73
N GLU A 279 10.22 -8.66 1.54
CA GLU A 279 9.88 -8.06 0.25
C GLU A 279 11.01 -8.23 -0.77
N ASP A 280 12.26 -7.97 -0.37
CA ASP A 280 13.44 -8.15 -1.22
C ASP A 280 13.65 -9.62 -1.63
N LEU A 281 13.32 -10.53 -0.72
CA LEU A 281 13.36 -11.96 -1.02
C LEU A 281 12.22 -12.35 -1.98
N ARG A 282 11.02 -11.79 -1.81
CA ARG A 282 9.89 -12.06 -2.71
C ARG A 282 10.20 -11.59 -4.13
N SER A 283 10.67 -10.35 -4.29
CA SER A 283 11.05 -9.83 -5.62
C SER A 283 12.13 -10.69 -6.26
N PHE A 284 13.16 -11.09 -5.50
CA PHE A 284 14.18 -12.00 -6.01
C PHE A 284 13.63 -13.36 -6.44
N LEU A 285 12.65 -13.92 -5.72
CA LEU A 285 12.03 -15.19 -6.10
C LEU A 285 11.13 -15.05 -7.33
N ASP A 286 10.43 -13.93 -7.45
CA ASP A 286 9.57 -13.64 -8.61
C ASP A 286 10.44 -13.37 -9.85
N ASP A 287 11.58 -12.68 -9.73
CA ASP A 287 12.54 -12.49 -10.84
C ASP A 287 13.16 -13.81 -11.33
N LEU A 288 13.31 -14.77 -10.42
CA LEU A 288 13.84 -16.10 -10.74
C LEU A 288 12.79 -17.05 -11.35
N LEU A 289 11.51 -16.68 -11.32
CA LEU A 289 10.40 -17.41 -11.89
C LEU A 289 9.60 -16.46 -12.78
N PRO A 290 9.88 -16.35 -14.10
CA PRO A 290 8.87 -15.87 -15.02
C PRO A 290 7.63 -16.74 -14.79
N MET A 291 6.56 -16.12 -14.30
CA MET A 291 5.32 -16.77 -13.91
C MET A 291 4.84 -17.73 -15.01
N ASP A 292 5.10 -19.02 -14.87
CA ASP A 292 4.34 -20.02 -15.61
C ASP A 292 3.11 -20.36 -14.77
N THR A 293 2.14 -19.45 -14.78
CA THR A 293 0.83 -19.58 -14.12
C THR A 293 -0.06 -20.65 -14.76
N SER A 294 0.51 -21.59 -15.52
CA SER A 294 -0.23 -22.55 -16.34
C SER A 294 -0.42 -23.92 -15.68
N ILE A 295 0.17 -24.19 -14.51
CA ILE A 295 0.09 -25.52 -13.87
C ILE A 295 -0.45 -25.42 -12.44
N LEU A 296 -1.73 -25.12 -12.32
CA LEU A 296 -2.54 -25.46 -11.14
C LEU A 296 -4.04 -25.46 -11.50
N ILE A 297 -4.39 -26.28 -12.50
CA ILE A 297 -5.74 -26.84 -12.59
C ILE A 297 -5.63 -28.27 -12.03
N PRO A 298 -6.17 -28.59 -10.85
CA PRO A 298 -6.28 -29.97 -10.42
C PRO A 298 -7.21 -30.72 -11.39
N PRO A 299 -6.92 -31.98 -11.77
CA PRO A 299 -7.81 -32.74 -12.63
C PRO A 299 -9.16 -32.90 -11.93
N ARG A 300 -10.23 -32.49 -12.63
CA ARG A 300 -11.62 -32.65 -12.20
C ARG A 300 -11.87 -34.13 -11.90
N ALA A 301 -12.33 -34.43 -10.68
CA ALA A 301 -12.69 -35.79 -10.30
C ALA A 301 -13.72 -36.37 -11.30
N PRO A 302 -13.56 -37.64 -11.71
CA PRO A 302 -14.55 -38.28 -12.59
C PRO A 302 -15.89 -38.38 -11.86
N THR A 303 -16.93 -37.84 -12.49
CA THR A 303 -18.32 -37.94 -12.07
C THR A 303 -18.78 -39.41 -12.17
N VAL A 304 -19.69 -39.82 -11.29
CA VAL A 304 -20.17 -41.20 -10.99
C VAL A 304 -20.92 -41.89 -12.15
N ALA A 305 -20.64 -41.58 -13.42
CA ALA A 305 -21.40 -42.09 -14.56
C ALA A 305 -20.77 -43.28 -15.32
N ASP A 306 -19.56 -43.75 -14.96
CA ASP A 306 -18.90 -44.89 -15.63
C ASP A 306 -18.80 -46.14 -14.74
N GLN A 307 -19.87 -46.44 -13.99
CA GLN A 307 -20.06 -47.76 -13.36
C GLN A 307 -21.22 -48.48 -14.04
N ASN A 308 -20.98 -49.07 -15.21
CA ASN A 308 -21.80 -50.18 -15.72
C ASN A 308 -21.08 -50.92 -16.85
N ALA A 309 -20.09 -51.74 -16.48
CA ALA A 309 -19.69 -52.91 -17.26
C ALA A 309 -18.95 -53.90 -16.35
N LEU A 310 -19.72 -54.73 -15.64
CA LEU A 310 -19.28 -56.04 -15.12
C LEU A 310 -19.64 -57.11 -16.17
N PRO A 311 -18.87 -58.20 -16.28
CA PRO A 311 -19.25 -59.41 -15.56
C PRO A 311 -18.04 -60.12 -14.90
N GLN A 312 -18.12 -60.38 -13.59
CA GLN A 312 -18.39 -61.67 -12.94
C GLN A 312 -17.35 -62.79 -13.16
N GLY A 313 -16.71 -63.23 -12.07
CA GLY A 313 -16.04 -64.52 -12.02
C GLY A 313 -15.09 -64.75 -10.85
N LEU A 314 -15.60 -65.43 -9.80
CA LEU A 314 -14.92 -66.37 -8.88
C LEU A 314 -14.08 -65.84 -7.69
N THR A 315 -14.47 -66.34 -6.52
CA THR A 315 -13.91 -66.20 -5.17
C THR A 315 -12.89 -67.33 -4.84
N PRO A 316 -12.43 -67.55 -3.58
CA PRO A 316 -11.13 -67.05 -3.09
C PRO A 316 -10.22 -68.15 -2.49
N ARG A 317 -8.91 -67.86 -2.34
CA ARG A 317 -7.93 -68.54 -1.46
C ARG A 317 -6.71 -67.61 -1.42
N GLY A 318 -6.23 -67.10 -0.30
CA GLY A 318 -5.64 -67.80 0.83
C GLY A 318 -4.15 -67.40 0.92
N SER A 319 -3.63 -67.28 2.15
CA SER A 319 -2.21 -67.12 2.54
C SER A 319 -1.47 -65.82 2.18
N GLY A 320 -1.40 -64.93 3.18
CA GLY A 320 -0.17 -64.56 3.90
C GLY A 320 1.04 -64.07 3.11
N LEU A 321 1.37 -62.79 3.29
CA LEU A 321 2.75 -62.31 3.29
C LEU A 321 2.90 -61.13 4.26
N THR A 322 3.88 -61.28 5.14
CA THR A 322 4.47 -60.30 6.04
C THR A 322 5.03 -59.10 5.27
N ALA A 323 4.67 -57.88 5.65
CA ALA A 323 5.32 -56.66 5.17
C ALA A 323 6.08 -55.98 6.31
N THR A 324 7.39 -56.00 6.15
CA THR A 324 8.46 -55.47 6.97
C THR A 324 8.28 -53.99 7.34
N LEU A 325 8.59 -53.70 8.60
CA LEU A 325 8.79 -52.38 9.20
C LEU A 325 9.64 -51.45 8.32
N LEU A 326 9.11 -50.27 8.01
CA LEU A 326 9.90 -49.10 7.61
C LEU A 326 9.78 -48.03 8.70
N SER A 327 10.80 -47.99 9.54
CA SER A 327 11.11 -46.87 10.44
C SER A 327 12.13 -45.94 9.73
N PRO A 328 12.41 -44.73 10.23
CA PRO A 328 12.41 -43.49 9.45
C PRO A 328 13.81 -43.08 9.00
N ILE A 329 13.91 -42.41 7.84
CA ILE A 329 15.18 -41.82 7.40
C ILE A 329 15.43 -40.54 8.20
N SER A 330 16.26 -40.71 9.22
CA SER A 330 17.08 -39.69 9.88
C SER A 330 17.87 -38.91 8.83
N GLY A 331 17.53 -37.63 8.62
CA GLY A 331 18.37 -36.67 7.90
C GLY A 331 19.49 -36.19 8.82
N ASP A 332 20.68 -36.72 8.57
CA ASP A 332 21.94 -36.38 9.22
C ASP A 332 22.36 -34.94 8.83
N GLU A 333 22.07 -33.96 9.69
CA GLU A 333 22.56 -32.58 9.57
C GLU A 333 23.81 -32.41 10.45
N THR A 334 24.95 -32.78 9.89
CA THR A 334 26.28 -32.63 10.51
C THR A 334 27.23 -31.85 9.61
N TRP A 335 27.05 -30.55 9.40
CA TRP A 335 28.14 -29.75 8.79
C TRP A 335 28.36 -28.36 9.41
N ARG A 336 29.44 -28.35 10.21
CA ARG A 336 30.53 -27.39 10.45
C ARG A 336 30.26 -25.88 10.48
N ASP A 337 30.72 -25.33 11.61
CA ASP A 337 31.07 -23.94 11.87
C ASP A 337 31.94 -23.31 10.78
N SER A 338 31.64 -22.04 10.49
CA SER A 338 32.60 -21.00 10.11
C SER A 338 32.07 -19.66 10.59
#